data_AF-A0A923B508-F1
#
_entry.id   AF-A0A923B508-F1
#
_cell.length_a   1.000
_cell.length_b   1.000
_cell.length_c   1.000
_cell.angle_alpha   90.00
_cell.angle_beta   90.00
_cell.angle_gamma   90.00
#
_symmetry.space_group_name_H-M   'P 1'
#
loop_
_entity.id
_entity.type
_entity.pdbx_description
1 polymer ?
#
loop_
_entity_poly.entity_id
_entity_poly.type
_entity_poly.pdbx_seq_one_letter_code
_entity_poly.pdbx_strand_id
1 'polypeptide(L)'
;GAIQFRGSKNCRLQNCTVGDVAGYAVDVQAGSRAISVSSCKLSQLGAGGVRIGELNVSPEADKQVVGNEVDLCQISGYGRLDFGAVGLIIFQSSENRLSDNTISDAPYSGISIGWTWGYRESPCHHNILEHNHIHHLGSELLSDMGGVYLLGPQPGTVVRKNLIHDLKCHEYGAWGLYTDEGSTGILLEENVVARCMKAGFHQHYGKDNIIRRNLIVDCGEGGVRRSREEDHNSFTFEQNVVVDATGHFLHSNWKNRNAVLRKNLYFSNASRPWKWGTWTWDEWQGLGFDKDSLLADPLLEDRSQPQKGFQTDSPVYRDLGWWPDRFQPNPISNVGPRPLFVVPASE
;
A
#
# COMPACT_ATOMS: atom_id res chain seq x y z
N GLY A 1 -6.13 -6.56 22.37
CA GLY A 1 -4.94 -5.69 22.46
C GLY A 1 -4.61 -5.38 23.91
N ALA A 2 -3.48 -4.71 24.17
CA ALA A 2 -3.11 -4.23 25.50
C ALA A 2 -4.02 -3.09 25.97
N ILE A 3 -4.36 -2.18 25.05
CA ILE A 3 -5.43 -1.17 25.22
C ILE A 3 -6.60 -1.59 24.34
N GLN A 4 -7.81 -1.60 24.89
CA GLN A 4 -9.01 -2.05 24.19
C GLN A 4 -10.10 -0.99 24.24
N PHE A 5 -10.65 -0.66 23.07
CA PHE A 5 -11.87 0.14 22.94
C PHE A 5 -12.98 -0.80 22.51
N ARG A 6 -14.05 -0.90 23.31
CA ARG A 6 -15.22 -1.73 23.01
C ARG A 6 -16.48 -0.96 23.33
N GLY A 7 -17.42 -0.88 22.39
CA GLY A 7 -18.61 -0.03 22.52
C GLY A 7 -18.28 1.44 22.82
N SER A 8 -17.10 1.90 22.41
CA SER A 8 -16.54 3.19 22.79
C SER A 8 -16.78 4.23 21.72
N LYS A 9 -17.04 5.48 22.11
CA LYS A 9 -17.30 6.56 21.16
C LYS A 9 -16.52 7.81 21.53
N ASN A 10 -15.91 8.46 20.54
CA ASN A 10 -15.16 9.72 20.71
C ASN A 10 -14.03 9.59 21.75
N CYS A 11 -13.30 8.49 21.73
CA CYS A 11 -12.17 8.27 22.62
C CYS A 11 -10.86 8.52 21.89
N ARG A 12 -9.84 9.00 22.61
CA ARG A 12 -8.52 9.28 22.05
C ARG A 12 -7.42 8.69 22.92
N LEU A 13 -6.46 8.03 22.28
CA LEU A 13 -5.15 7.71 22.82
C LEU A 13 -4.13 8.59 22.10
N GLN A 14 -3.42 9.46 22.81
CA GLN A 14 -2.52 10.44 22.20
C GLN A 14 -1.22 10.57 22.98
N ASN A 15 -0.10 10.76 22.27
CA ASN A 15 1.23 10.99 22.86
C ASN A 15 1.65 9.88 23.84
N CYS A 16 1.23 8.64 23.57
CA CYS A 16 1.51 7.51 24.43
C CYS A 16 2.61 6.62 23.85
N THR A 17 3.29 5.89 24.73
CA THR A 17 4.16 4.78 24.34
C THR A 17 3.54 3.47 24.83
N VAL A 18 3.40 2.50 23.95
CA VAL A 18 2.95 1.14 24.28
C VAL A 18 4.01 0.18 23.75
N GLY A 19 4.57 -0.64 24.64
CA GLY A 19 5.55 -1.63 24.24
C GLY A 19 5.73 -2.76 25.24
N ASP A 20 6.51 -3.76 24.84
CA ASP A 20 6.78 -4.97 25.63
C ASP A 20 5.51 -5.75 25.97
N VAL A 21 4.58 -5.81 25.01
CA VAL A 21 3.30 -6.52 25.14
C VAL A 21 3.23 -7.71 24.19
N ALA A 22 2.63 -8.81 24.65
CA ALA A 22 2.58 -10.05 23.88
C ALA A 22 1.61 -10.03 22.67
N GLY A 23 0.64 -9.11 22.65
CA GLY A 23 -0.38 -9.02 21.60
C GLY A 23 -0.32 -7.72 20.82
N TYR A 24 -1.46 -7.30 20.26
CA TYR A 24 -1.60 -6.00 19.61
C TYR A 24 -1.51 -4.87 20.66
N ALA A 25 -0.89 -3.74 20.34
CA ALA A 25 -0.83 -2.59 21.25
C ALA A 25 -2.23 -2.00 21.51
N VAL A 26 -2.99 -1.73 20.44
CA VAL A 26 -4.35 -1.18 20.51
C VAL A 26 -5.32 -2.07 19.72
N ASP A 27 -6.53 -2.26 20.25
CA ASP A 27 -7.57 -3.09 19.67
C ASP A 27 -8.92 -2.37 19.75
N VAL A 28 -9.42 -1.92 18.60
CA VAL A 28 -10.69 -1.21 18.43
C VAL A 28 -11.74 -2.22 18.00
N GLN A 29 -12.56 -2.63 18.97
CA GLN A 29 -13.50 -3.75 18.88
C GLN A 29 -14.93 -3.27 18.61
N ALA A 30 -15.84 -4.26 18.47
CA ALA A 30 -17.27 -4.10 18.21
C ALA A 30 -17.92 -2.89 18.90
N GLY A 31 -18.70 -2.15 18.10
CA GLY A 31 -19.48 -0.98 18.50
C GLY A 31 -18.66 0.28 18.76
N SER A 32 -17.35 0.24 18.50
CA SER A 32 -16.50 1.41 18.65
C SER A 32 -16.52 2.30 17.42
N ARG A 33 -16.58 3.62 17.62
CA ARG A 33 -16.58 4.62 16.54
C ARG A 33 -15.88 5.91 16.95
N ALA A 34 -15.30 6.62 15.99
CA ALA A 34 -14.56 7.85 16.27
C ALA A 34 -13.47 7.65 17.35
N ILE A 35 -12.75 6.53 17.26
CA ILE A 35 -11.56 6.28 18.07
C ILE A 35 -10.36 6.86 17.35
N SER A 36 -9.55 7.64 18.06
CA SER A 36 -8.33 8.26 17.55
C SER A 36 -7.11 7.73 18.29
N VAL A 37 -6.15 7.16 17.56
CA VAL A 37 -4.83 6.78 18.06
C VAL A 37 -3.81 7.67 17.36
N SER A 38 -3.35 8.71 18.05
CA SER A 38 -2.54 9.77 17.43
C SER A 38 -1.18 9.93 18.09
N SER A 39 -0.14 10.20 17.33
CA SER A 39 1.17 10.63 17.88
C SER A 39 1.76 9.63 18.89
N CYS A 40 1.49 8.33 18.71
CA CYS A 40 1.91 7.28 19.63
C CYS A 40 3.11 6.48 19.11
N LYS A 41 3.93 5.96 20.03
CA LYS A 41 4.99 5.00 19.74
C LYS A 41 4.56 3.60 20.18
N LEU A 42 4.42 2.68 19.22
CA LEU A 42 3.99 1.30 19.43
C LEU A 42 5.14 0.38 19.03
N SER A 43 5.84 -0.23 20.00
CA SER A 43 7.05 -0.99 19.69
C SER A 43 7.32 -2.17 20.59
N GLN A 44 8.07 -3.18 20.10
CA GLN A 44 8.33 -4.44 20.81
C GLN A 44 7.01 -5.18 21.10
N LEU A 45 6.30 -5.54 20.03
CA LEU A 45 4.95 -6.09 20.09
C LEU A 45 5.00 -7.56 19.66
N GLY A 46 4.40 -8.44 20.47
CA GLY A 46 4.28 -9.85 20.13
C GLY A 46 3.37 -10.09 18.93
N ALA A 47 2.32 -9.27 18.75
CA ALA A 47 1.53 -9.20 17.53
C ALA A 47 1.70 -7.80 16.89
N GLY A 48 0.62 -7.12 16.46
CA GLY A 48 0.71 -5.87 15.68
C GLY A 48 0.56 -4.56 16.46
N GLY A 49 0.50 -3.44 15.75
CA GLY A 49 0.29 -2.10 16.33
C GLY A 49 -1.17 -1.85 16.70
N VAL A 50 -2.01 -1.60 15.69
CA VAL A 50 -3.43 -1.31 15.90
C VAL A 50 -4.28 -2.28 15.09
N ARG A 51 -5.24 -2.92 15.78
CA ARG A 51 -6.29 -3.75 15.19
C ARG A 51 -7.62 -3.01 15.25
N ILE A 52 -8.36 -2.97 14.15
CA ILE A 52 -9.65 -2.28 14.03
C ILE A 52 -10.67 -3.24 13.43
N GLY A 53 -11.84 -3.36 14.07
CA GLY A 53 -12.95 -4.15 13.58
C GLY A 53 -12.90 -5.62 13.99
N GLU A 54 -13.98 -6.32 13.67
CA GLU A 54 -14.18 -7.72 14.01
C GLU A 54 -13.98 -8.64 12.81
N LEU A 55 -13.71 -9.93 13.06
CA LEU A 55 -13.57 -10.92 12.00
C LEU A 55 -14.90 -11.22 11.28
N ASN A 56 -16.01 -11.13 12.02
CA ASN A 56 -17.34 -11.41 11.52
C ASN A 56 -18.14 -10.11 11.37
N VAL A 57 -18.92 -10.03 10.28
CA VAL A 57 -19.88 -8.94 10.10
C VAL A 57 -21.02 -9.10 11.11
N SER A 58 -21.24 -8.10 11.94
CA SER A 58 -22.40 -8.09 12.84
C SER A 58 -23.65 -7.63 12.09
N PRO A 59 -24.82 -8.26 12.26
CA PRO A 59 -26.07 -7.73 11.73
C PRO A 59 -26.58 -6.53 12.53
N GLU A 60 -26.02 -6.28 13.73
CA GLU A 60 -26.46 -5.22 14.63
C GLU A 60 -25.71 -3.93 14.34
N ALA A 61 -26.45 -2.87 13.98
CA ALA A 61 -25.87 -1.59 13.56
C ALA A 61 -25.06 -0.89 14.67
N ASP A 62 -25.38 -1.14 15.94
CA ASP A 62 -24.66 -0.59 17.09
C ASP A 62 -23.34 -1.33 17.36
N LYS A 63 -23.13 -2.53 16.80
CA LYS A 63 -21.88 -3.30 16.89
C LYS A 63 -20.92 -3.03 15.74
N GLN A 64 -21.32 -2.26 14.73
CA GLN A 64 -20.45 -1.86 13.64
C GLN A 64 -19.27 -1.01 14.15
N VAL A 65 -18.10 -1.24 13.57
CA VAL A 65 -16.88 -0.46 13.82
C VAL A 65 -16.67 0.46 12.63
N VAL A 66 -16.57 1.76 12.86
CA VAL A 66 -16.57 2.75 11.77
C VAL A 66 -15.89 4.05 12.20
N GLY A 67 -15.25 4.73 11.25
CA GLY A 67 -14.83 6.12 11.45
C GLY A 67 -13.68 6.27 12.44
N ASN A 68 -12.69 5.37 12.44
CA ASN A 68 -11.55 5.42 13.36
C ASN A 68 -10.31 5.97 12.66
N GLU A 69 -9.44 6.61 13.43
CA GLU A 69 -8.24 7.27 12.93
C GLU A 69 -7.00 6.74 13.65
N VAL A 70 -5.97 6.42 12.86
CA VAL A 70 -4.61 6.18 13.36
C VAL A 70 -3.67 7.10 12.60
N ASP A 71 -3.14 8.10 13.31
CA ASP A 71 -2.34 9.15 12.70
C ASP A 71 -1.03 9.43 13.45
N LEU A 72 0.01 9.82 12.71
CA LEU A 72 1.29 10.24 13.30
C LEU A 72 1.89 9.19 14.26
N CYS A 73 1.62 7.90 14.06
CA CYS A 73 2.17 6.84 14.90
C CYS A 73 3.50 6.29 14.34
N GLN A 74 4.39 5.91 15.26
CA GLN A 74 5.57 5.08 14.96
C GLN A 74 5.28 3.65 15.42
N ILE A 75 5.21 2.71 14.47
CA ILE A 75 4.87 1.31 14.73
C ILE A 75 6.04 0.45 14.25
N SER A 76 6.78 -0.13 15.18
CA SER A 76 8.03 -0.83 14.83
C SER A 76 8.33 -2.03 15.71
N GLY A 77 8.99 -3.06 15.17
CA GLY A 77 9.39 -4.20 15.98
C GLY A 77 8.19 -5.00 16.46
N TYR A 78 7.26 -5.27 15.55
CA TYR A 78 6.03 -6.01 15.80
C TYR A 78 6.10 -7.43 15.19
N GLY A 79 5.13 -8.27 15.53
CA GLY A 79 5.11 -9.68 15.14
C GLY A 79 6.26 -10.47 15.76
N ARG A 80 6.63 -10.20 17.01
CA ARG A 80 7.74 -10.89 17.69
C ARG A 80 7.39 -12.28 18.22
N LEU A 81 6.09 -12.58 18.33
CA LEU A 81 5.56 -13.88 18.74
C LEU A 81 4.62 -14.45 17.68
N ASP A 82 3.67 -13.64 17.22
CA ASP A 82 2.81 -13.94 16.08
C ASP A 82 3.43 -13.33 14.81
N PHE A 83 4.23 -14.13 14.11
CA PHE A 83 4.91 -13.67 12.91
C PHE A 83 3.94 -13.24 11.79
N GLY A 84 2.68 -13.73 11.79
CA GLY A 84 1.67 -13.34 10.82
C GLY A 84 0.94 -12.04 11.16
N ALA A 85 1.28 -11.39 12.26
CA ALA A 85 0.65 -10.13 12.66
C ALA A 85 1.05 -8.96 11.75
N VAL A 86 0.17 -7.96 11.68
CA VAL A 86 0.30 -6.79 10.79
C VAL A 86 0.43 -5.51 11.62
N GLY A 87 1.18 -4.52 11.13
CA GLY A 87 1.38 -3.25 11.83
C GLY A 87 0.07 -2.52 12.12
N LEU A 88 -0.75 -2.34 11.07
CA LEU A 88 -2.13 -1.84 11.16
C LEU A 88 -3.06 -2.79 10.41
N ILE A 89 -4.11 -3.28 11.07
CA ILE A 89 -5.11 -4.15 10.44
C ILE A 89 -6.52 -3.62 10.64
N ILE A 90 -7.26 -3.53 9.53
CA ILE A 90 -8.67 -3.25 9.49
C ILE A 90 -9.38 -4.52 9.01
N PHE A 91 -10.18 -5.12 9.89
CA PHE A 91 -11.07 -6.22 9.57
C PHE A 91 -12.39 -5.67 9.00
N GLN A 92 -13.55 -6.08 9.51
CA GLN A 92 -14.85 -5.58 9.07
C GLN A 92 -15.12 -4.17 9.63
N SER A 93 -14.63 -3.13 8.94
CA SER A 93 -14.78 -1.73 9.35
C SER A 93 -14.65 -0.75 8.16
N SER A 94 -15.36 0.36 8.24
CA SER A 94 -15.41 1.39 7.18
C SER A 94 -15.07 2.79 7.67
N GLU A 95 -14.84 3.70 6.71
CA GLU A 95 -14.60 5.13 6.96
C GLU A 95 -13.40 5.41 7.88
N ASN A 96 -12.45 4.48 7.95
CA ASN A 96 -11.25 4.66 8.76
C ASN A 96 -10.20 5.48 8.01
N ARG A 97 -9.34 6.18 8.76
CA ARG A 97 -8.20 6.92 8.21
C ARG A 97 -6.91 6.45 8.87
N LEU A 98 -5.97 6.00 8.05
CA LEU A 98 -4.60 5.67 8.48
C LEU A 98 -3.65 6.64 7.78
N SER A 99 -3.16 7.65 8.50
CA SER A 99 -2.38 8.72 7.88
C SER A 99 -1.08 9.10 8.59
N ASP A 100 -0.06 9.46 7.82
CA ASP A 100 1.20 9.99 8.38
C ASP A 100 1.88 9.06 9.40
N ASN A 101 1.69 7.74 9.28
CA ASN A 101 2.33 6.74 10.15
C ASN A 101 3.65 6.24 9.57
N THR A 102 4.58 5.82 10.44
CA THR A 102 5.75 5.04 10.04
C THR A 102 5.60 3.62 10.56
N ILE A 103 5.73 2.63 9.67
CA ILE A 103 5.58 1.20 9.96
C ILE A 103 6.83 0.47 9.48
N SER A 104 7.53 -0.22 10.39
CA SER A 104 8.80 -0.86 10.04
C SER A 104 9.21 -2.03 10.94
N ASP A 105 10.26 -2.76 10.55
CA ASP A 105 10.90 -3.81 11.35
C ASP A 105 9.93 -4.89 11.83
N ALA A 106 9.43 -5.68 10.89
CA ALA A 106 8.54 -6.81 11.19
C ALA A 106 8.62 -7.90 10.12
N PRO A 107 8.26 -9.15 10.45
CA PRO A 107 8.40 -10.29 9.54
C PRO A 107 7.29 -10.42 8.48
N TYR A 108 6.27 -9.54 8.49
CA TYR A 108 5.10 -9.68 7.60
C TYR A 108 4.59 -8.31 7.12
N SER A 109 3.30 -8.21 6.80
CA SER A 109 2.70 -7.04 6.15
C SER A 109 2.69 -5.77 7.01
N GLY A 110 2.69 -4.61 6.34
CA GLY A 110 2.64 -3.29 6.98
C GLY A 110 1.22 -2.91 7.39
N ILE A 111 0.36 -2.78 6.38
CA ILE A 111 -1.07 -2.49 6.55
C ILE A 111 -1.91 -3.55 5.83
N SER A 112 -2.99 -4.00 6.47
CA SER A 112 -3.98 -4.94 5.90
C SER A 112 -5.39 -4.39 6.07
N ILE A 113 -6.21 -4.43 5.01
CA ILE A 113 -7.58 -3.91 5.05
C ILE A 113 -8.53 -4.85 4.33
N GLY A 114 -9.63 -5.16 5.02
CA GLY A 114 -10.69 -6.01 4.52
C GLY A 114 -10.51 -7.43 5.02
N TRP A 115 -11.64 -8.13 5.16
CA TRP A 115 -11.69 -9.51 5.67
C TRP A 115 -12.77 -10.33 4.97
N THR A 116 -13.11 -9.96 3.74
CA THR A 116 -14.15 -10.60 2.93
C THR A 116 -13.49 -11.26 1.72
N TRP A 117 -13.36 -12.59 1.76
CA TRP A 117 -12.79 -13.35 0.64
C TRP A 117 -13.73 -13.43 -0.55
N GLY A 118 -13.21 -13.09 -1.73
CA GLY A 118 -13.93 -13.08 -2.99
C GLY A 118 -14.88 -11.88 -3.13
N TYR A 119 -15.88 -11.99 -4.01
CA TYR A 119 -16.75 -10.87 -4.40
C TYR A 119 -18.02 -10.71 -3.55
N ARG A 120 -18.05 -11.27 -2.34
CA ARG A 120 -19.21 -11.12 -1.46
C ARG A 120 -19.34 -9.66 -1.01
N GLU A 121 -20.57 -9.28 -0.66
CA GLU A 121 -20.82 -7.99 -0.04
C GLU A 121 -19.92 -7.80 1.19
N SER A 122 -19.33 -6.62 1.28
CA SER A 122 -18.30 -6.28 2.24
C SER A 122 -18.71 -4.98 2.94
N PRO A 123 -18.70 -4.92 4.27
CA PRO A 123 -18.92 -3.67 5.00
C PRO A 123 -17.70 -2.74 4.94
N CYS A 124 -16.56 -3.20 4.42
CA CYS A 124 -15.37 -2.38 4.28
C CYS A 124 -15.54 -1.42 3.11
N HIS A 125 -15.55 -0.11 3.37
CA HIS A 125 -15.66 0.91 2.34
C HIS A 125 -15.10 2.24 2.85
N HIS A 126 -14.78 3.15 1.92
CA HIS A 126 -14.37 4.52 2.23
C HIS A 126 -13.20 4.63 3.23
N ASN A 127 -12.31 3.63 3.27
CA ASN A 127 -11.09 3.70 4.08
C ASN A 127 -10.03 4.54 3.36
N ILE A 128 -9.31 5.40 4.09
CA ILE A 128 -8.30 6.30 3.52
C ILE A 128 -6.93 5.99 4.12
N LEU A 129 -5.99 5.61 3.26
CA LEU A 129 -4.59 5.39 3.61
C LEU A 129 -3.73 6.43 2.90
N GLU A 130 -3.12 7.33 3.66
CA GLU A 130 -2.30 8.38 3.04
C GLU A 130 -1.06 8.83 3.81
N HIS A 131 -0.01 9.18 3.07
CA HIS A 131 1.25 9.69 3.65
C HIS A 131 1.93 8.74 4.65
N ASN A 132 1.65 7.44 4.59
CA ASN A 132 2.33 6.47 5.42
C ASN A 132 3.70 6.11 4.84
N HIS A 133 4.66 5.86 5.71
CA HIS A 133 5.99 5.36 5.38
C HIS A 133 6.13 3.92 5.87
N ILE A 134 6.15 2.96 4.94
CA ILE A 134 6.12 1.52 5.23
C ILE A 134 7.42 0.91 4.70
N HIS A 135 8.29 0.44 5.60
CA HIS A 135 9.63 0.02 5.16
C HIS A 135 10.28 -1.08 5.99
N HIS A 136 11.21 -1.81 5.36
CA HIS A 136 12.00 -2.85 6.03
C HIS A 136 11.13 -3.91 6.69
N LEU A 137 10.29 -4.55 5.87
CA LEU A 137 9.36 -5.59 6.30
C LEU A 137 9.69 -6.95 5.67
N GLY A 138 9.12 -7.99 6.27
CA GLY A 138 9.15 -9.37 5.79
C GLY A 138 10.32 -10.21 6.31
N SER A 139 11.46 -9.59 6.64
CA SER A 139 12.65 -10.21 7.25
C SER A 139 13.14 -11.52 6.59
N GLU A 140 12.77 -11.76 5.33
CA GLU A 140 12.98 -13.06 4.62
C GLU A 140 12.40 -14.28 5.36
N LEU A 141 11.49 -14.04 6.31
CA LEU A 141 10.96 -15.08 7.21
C LEU A 141 9.67 -15.69 6.66
N LEU A 142 8.68 -14.85 6.34
CA LEU A 142 7.39 -15.28 5.81
C LEU A 142 7.27 -14.96 4.30
N SER A 143 6.22 -15.51 3.71
CA SER A 143 5.80 -15.28 2.33
C SER A 143 4.37 -14.69 2.29
N ASP A 144 3.86 -14.37 1.10
CA ASP A 144 2.49 -13.85 0.88
C ASP A 144 2.18 -12.56 1.65
N MET A 145 3.10 -11.60 1.58
CA MET A 145 3.01 -10.33 2.30
C MET A 145 2.96 -9.13 1.36
N GLY A 146 2.35 -8.04 1.83
CA GLY A 146 2.31 -6.75 1.16
C GLY A 146 2.73 -5.59 2.06
N GLY A 147 3.30 -4.53 1.51
CA GLY A 147 3.44 -3.26 2.24
C GLY A 147 2.04 -2.75 2.62
N VAL A 148 1.16 -2.69 1.63
CA VAL A 148 -0.29 -2.55 1.80
C VAL A 148 -1.00 -3.75 1.16
N TYR A 149 -1.72 -4.50 1.98
CA TYR A 149 -2.55 -5.64 1.60
C TYR A 149 -4.04 -5.25 1.65
N LEU A 150 -4.79 -5.63 0.62
CA LEU A 150 -6.21 -5.32 0.45
C LEU A 150 -6.98 -6.59 0.09
N LEU A 151 -8.18 -6.76 0.67
CA LEU A 151 -9.01 -7.95 0.48
C LEU A 151 -10.49 -7.60 0.32
N GLY A 152 -11.16 -8.21 -0.67
CA GLY A 152 -12.59 -8.08 -0.92
C GLY A 152 -13.07 -6.71 -1.47
N PRO A 153 -14.37 -6.55 -1.77
CA PRO A 153 -14.91 -5.29 -2.26
C PRO A 153 -14.77 -4.16 -1.25
N GLN A 154 -14.29 -3.00 -1.72
CA GLN A 154 -14.02 -1.85 -0.87
C GLN A 154 -14.30 -0.51 -1.60
N PRO A 155 -15.56 -0.24 -1.98
CA PRO A 155 -15.89 0.97 -2.73
C PRO A 155 -15.52 2.23 -1.95
N GLY A 156 -14.94 3.21 -2.65
CA GLY A 156 -14.53 4.47 -2.05
C GLY A 156 -13.24 4.41 -1.22
N THR A 157 -12.63 3.22 -1.04
CA THR A 157 -11.32 3.11 -0.38
C THR A 157 -10.23 3.70 -1.28
N VAL A 158 -9.33 4.49 -0.68
CA VAL A 158 -8.23 5.16 -1.37
C VAL A 158 -6.92 4.91 -0.64
N VAL A 159 -5.91 4.41 -1.37
CA VAL A 159 -4.53 4.24 -0.94
C VAL A 159 -3.66 5.21 -1.72
N ARG A 160 -3.23 6.31 -1.10
CA ARG A 160 -2.52 7.37 -1.83
C ARG A 160 -1.31 7.95 -1.14
N LYS A 161 -0.33 8.42 -1.92
CA LYS A 161 0.81 9.20 -1.40
C LYS A 161 1.59 8.49 -0.31
N ASN A 162 1.59 7.15 -0.31
CA ASN A 162 2.39 6.36 0.62
C ASN A 162 3.78 6.13 0.03
N LEU A 163 4.77 6.01 0.91
CA LEU A 163 6.13 5.60 0.57
C LEU A 163 6.34 4.17 1.09
N ILE A 164 6.50 3.21 0.18
CA ILE A 164 6.60 1.79 0.49
C ILE A 164 7.91 1.25 -0.05
N HIS A 165 8.82 0.75 0.80
CA HIS A 165 10.08 0.23 0.29
C HIS A 165 10.82 -0.81 1.14
N ASP A 166 11.78 -1.50 0.51
CA ASP A 166 12.63 -2.49 1.18
C ASP A 166 11.82 -3.61 1.82
N LEU A 167 10.99 -4.28 1.00
CA LEU A 167 10.18 -5.43 1.42
C LEU A 167 10.85 -6.72 0.96
N LYS A 168 10.87 -7.72 1.83
CA LYS A 168 11.51 -9.01 1.60
C LYS A 168 10.54 -10.15 1.89
N CYS A 169 10.78 -11.34 1.34
CA CYS A 169 9.98 -12.53 1.64
C CYS A 169 10.87 -13.78 1.58
N HIS A 170 10.40 -14.89 2.12
CA HIS A 170 11.11 -16.17 2.01
C HIS A 170 11.12 -16.69 0.57
N GLU A 171 9.95 -16.80 -0.07
CA GLU A 171 9.83 -17.39 -1.41
C GLU A 171 8.97 -16.54 -2.37
N TYR A 172 7.78 -16.12 -1.93
CA TYR A 172 6.83 -15.34 -2.71
C TYR A 172 6.17 -14.28 -1.81
N GLY A 173 5.61 -13.21 -2.37
CA GLY A 173 5.10 -12.08 -1.58
C GLY A 173 5.94 -10.83 -1.74
N ALA A 174 6.16 -10.07 -0.68
CA ALA A 174 6.93 -8.82 -0.68
C ALA A 174 6.50 -7.85 -1.79
N TRP A 175 5.18 -7.71 -1.98
CA TRP A 175 4.62 -6.77 -2.93
C TRP A 175 4.42 -5.40 -2.27
N GLY A 176 4.66 -4.31 -3.00
CA GLY A 176 4.43 -2.98 -2.44
C GLY A 176 2.95 -2.72 -2.16
N LEU A 177 2.16 -2.76 -3.24
CA LEU A 177 0.71 -2.66 -3.24
C LEU A 177 0.11 -4.00 -3.67
N TYR A 178 -0.65 -4.62 -2.79
CA TYR A 178 -1.19 -5.96 -3.00
C TYR A 178 -2.71 -5.97 -2.84
N THR A 179 -3.40 -6.05 -3.98
CA THR A 179 -4.84 -6.29 -4.06
C THR A 179 -5.09 -7.79 -4.23
N ASP A 180 -5.47 -8.45 -3.13
CA ASP A 180 -5.73 -9.87 -3.09
C ASP A 180 -7.21 -10.17 -3.39
N GLU A 181 -7.62 -11.41 -3.16
CA GLU A 181 -8.91 -12.03 -3.48
C GLU A 181 -10.12 -11.10 -3.43
N GLY A 182 -10.69 -10.82 -4.60
CA GLY A 182 -11.95 -10.09 -4.72
C GLY A 182 -11.84 -8.60 -4.45
N SER A 183 -10.63 -8.06 -4.25
CA SER A 183 -10.38 -6.62 -4.15
C SER A 183 -11.09 -5.88 -5.27
N THR A 184 -12.03 -5.01 -4.94
CA THR A 184 -12.90 -4.38 -5.95
C THR A 184 -13.15 -2.91 -5.67
N GLY A 185 -13.05 -2.09 -6.72
CA GLY A 185 -13.41 -0.67 -6.67
C GLY A 185 -12.48 0.19 -5.82
N ILE A 186 -11.22 -0.21 -5.69
CA ILE A 186 -10.20 0.48 -4.87
C ILE A 186 -9.37 1.41 -5.75
N LEU A 187 -9.08 2.62 -5.25
CA LEU A 187 -8.17 3.56 -5.89
C LEU A 187 -6.80 3.52 -5.20
N LEU A 188 -5.76 3.18 -5.96
CA LEU A 188 -4.36 3.21 -5.53
C LEU A 188 -3.63 4.27 -6.36
N GLU A 189 -3.35 5.43 -5.77
CA GLU A 189 -2.81 6.55 -6.53
C GLU A 189 -1.65 7.29 -5.88
N GLU A 190 -0.72 7.80 -6.69
CA GLU A 190 0.30 8.73 -6.20
C GLU A 190 1.25 8.11 -5.15
N ASN A 191 1.35 6.78 -5.09
CA ASN A 191 2.27 6.09 -4.19
C ASN A 191 3.66 5.95 -4.82
N VAL A 192 4.69 5.98 -3.97
CA VAL A 192 6.06 5.64 -4.34
C VAL A 192 6.39 4.27 -3.76
N VAL A 193 6.67 3.32 -4.64
CA VAL A 193 6.98 1.93 -4.28
C VAL A 193 8.37 1.60 -4.78
N ALA A 194 9.27 1.18 -3.90
CA ALA A 194 10.65 0.94 -4.27
C ALA A 194 11.24 -0.33 -3.64
N ARG A 195 12.15 -1.02 -4.33
CA ARG A 195 12.97 -2.10 -3.75
C ARG A 195 12.16 -3.17 -3.02
N CYS A 196 11.01 -3.51 -3.58
CA CYS A 196 10.19 -4.63 -3.12
C CYS A 196 10.67 -5.90 -3.82
N MET A 197 10.97 -6.96 -3.06
CA MET A 197 11.66 -8.16 -3.58
C MET A 197 10.93 -8.84 -4.75
N LYS A 198 9.59 -8.73 -4.83
CA LYS A 198 8.81 -9.19 -5.98
C LYS A 198 8.31 -8.04 -6.83
N ALA A 199 7.03 -7.68 -6.80
CA ALA A 199 6.47 -6.63 -7.66
C ALA A 199 6.11 -5.37 -6.86
N GLY A 200 6.09 -4.21 -7.52
CA GLY A 200 5.62 -2.98 -6.90
C GLY A 200 4.11 -2.95 -6.75
N PHE A 201 3.39 -3.47 -7.75
CA PHE A 201 1.95 -3.72 -7.71
C PHE A 201 1.65 -5.17 -8.06
N HIS A 202 0.75 -5.78 -7.28
CA HIS A 202 0.23 -7.12 -7.54
C HIS A 202 -1.28 -7.16 -7.37
N GLN A 203 -1.98 -7.66 -8.40
CA GLN A 203 -3.34 -8.16 -8.28
C GLN A 203 -3.33 -9.69 -8.30
N HIS A 204 -3.89 -10.31 -7.24
CA HIS A 204 -4.21 -11.73 -7.30
C HIS A 204 -5.42 -11.96 -8.22
N TYR A 205 -6.63 -11.67 -7.75
CA TYR A 205 -7.85 -11.57 -8.54
C TYR A 205 -8.76 -10.51 -7.93
N GLY A 206 -9.58 -9.86 -8.74
CA GLY A 206 -10.30 -8.66 -8.32
C GLY A 206 -10.90 -7.92 -9.50
N LYS A 207 -11.61 -6.83 -9.23
CA LYS A 207 -12.44 -6.15 -10.23
C LYS A 207 -12.35 -4.63 -10.14
N ASP A 208 -12.20 -3.98 -11.29
CA ASP A 208 -12.35 -2.53 -11.42
C ASP A 208 -11.54 -1.68 -10.41
N ASN A 209 -10.37 -2.18 -9.98
CA ASN A 209 -9.42 -1.36 -9.22
C ASN A 209 -8.73 -0.37 -10.15
N ILE A 210 -8.39 0.81 -9.65
CA ILE A 210 -7.69 1.85 -10.40
C ILE A 210 -6.34 2.08 -9.76
N ILE A 211 -5.28 1.81 -10.51
CA ILE A 211 -3.90 2.01 -10.11
C ILE A 211 -3.37 3.12 -10.99
N ARG A 212 -3.25 4.33 -10.45
CA ARG A 212 -2.87 5.49 -11.27
C ARG A 212 -1.80 6.36 -10.68
N ARG A 213 -0.95 6.90 -11.55
CA ARG A 213 0.11 7.82 -11.15
C ARG A 213 0.93 7.28 -9.98
N ASN A 214 1.32 6.01 -9.98
CA ASN A 214 2.25 5.48 -8.98
C ASN A 214 3.66 5.45 -9.59
N LEU A 215 4.68 5.68 -8.76
CA LEU A 215 6.09 5.51 -9.12
C LEU A 215 6.58 4.19 -8.55
N ILE A 216 6.92 3.24 -9.43
CA ILE A 216 7.42 1.91 -9.07
C ILE A 216 8.87 1.81 -9.51
N VAL A 217 9.80 1.56 -8.58
CA VAL A 217 11.24 1.61 -8.83
C VAL A 217 11.94 0.37 -8.27
N ASP A 218 12.65 -0.37 -9.12
CA ASP A 218 13.53 -1.48 -8.70
C ASP A 218 12.82 -2.59 -7.92
N CYS A 219 11.65 -3.01 -8.40
CA CYS A 219 10.92 -4.16 -7.86
C CYS A 219 11.16 -5.41 -8.72
N GLY A 220 11.68 -6.48 -8.09
CA GLY A 220 12.31 -7.64 -8.73
C GLY A 220 11.58 -8.33 -9.89
N GLU A 221 10.30 -8.68 -9.76
CA GLU A 221 9.53 -9.40 -10.80
C GLU A 221 9.07 -8.51 -11.97
N GLY A 222 9.60 -7.29 -12.05
CA GLY A 222 9.28 -6.36 -13.14
C GLY A 222 8.14 -5.42 -12.81
N GLY A 223 8.00 -4.99 -11.56
CA GLY A 223 7.06 -3.91 -11.22
C GLY A 223 5.59 -4.32 -11.13
N VAL A 224 4.98 -4.98 -12.12
CA VAL A 224 3.54 -5.32 -12.12
C VAL A 224 3.27 -6.81 -12.27
N ARG A 225 2.45 -7.38 -11.37
CA ARG A 225 2.02 -8.78 -11.41
C ARG A 225 0.50 -8.90 -11.49
N ARG A 226 0.02 -9.80 -12.35
CA ARG A 226 -1.39 -10.23 -12.42
C ARG A 226 -1.46 -11.75 -12.33
N SER A 227 -1.97 -12.30 -11.22
CA SER A 227 -1.97 -13.75 -11.01
C SER A 227 -3.13 -14.46 -11.69
N ARG A 228 -4.37 -14.04 -11.47
CA ARG A 228 -5.56 -14.68 -12.05
C ARG A 228 -6.17 -13.78 -13.11
N GLU A 229 -6.58 -14.42 -14.18
CA GLU A 229 -7.32 -13.79 -15.28
C GLU A 229 -8.81 -14.05 -15.07
N GLU A 230 -9.63 -13.02 -15.29
CA GLU A 230 -11.08 -13.09 -15.12
C GLU A 230 -11.80 -12.50 -16.33
N ASP A 231 -13.10 -12.76 -16.46
CA ASP A 231 -13.92 -12.38 -17.63
C ASP A 231 -14.38 -10.91 -17.60
N HIS A 232 -14.11 -10.21 -16.50
CA HIS A 232 -14.31 -8.77 -16.34
C HIS A 232 -12.97 -8.06 -16.17
N ASN A 233 -12.97 -6.74 -16.31
CA ASN A 233 -11.80 -5.92 -16.05
C ASN A 233 -11.24 -6.15 -14.64
N SER A 234 -9.99 -6.61 -14.56
CA SER A 234 -9.29 -6.81 -13.28
C SER A 234 -8.93 -5.47 -12.64
N PHE A 235 -8.28 -4.60 -13.43
CA PHE A 235 -7.85 -3.28 -13.00
C PHE A 235 -7.53 -2.38 -14.19
N THR A 236 -7.55 -1.07 -13.95
CA THR A 236 -6.98 -0.05 -14.82
C THR A 236 -5.65 0.42 -14.24
N PHE A 237 -4.55 0.24 -14.97
CA PHE A 237 -3.21 0.70 -14.64
C PHE A 237 -2.84 1.83 -15.60
N GLU A 238 -2.95 3.08 -15.13
CA GLU A 238 -2.81 4.26 -15.97
C GLU A 238 -1.90 5.36 -15.41
N GLN A 239 -1.18 6.08 -16.26
CA GLN A 239 -0.32 7.18 -15.81
C GLN A 239 0.75 6.75 -14.82
N ASN A 240 1.10 5.47 -14.69
CA ASN A 240 2.13 5.04 -13.76
C ASN A 240 3.52 5.15 -14.41
N VAL A 241 4.54 5.30 -13.57
CA VAL A 241 5.95 5.28 -13.95
C VAL A 241 6.56 4.00 -13.39
N VAL A 242 7.09 3.14 -14.26
CA VAL A 242 7.75 1.89 -13.87
C VAL A 242 9.20 1.93 -14.32
N VAL A 243 10.10 2.01 -13.35
CA VAL A 243 11.55 2.00 -13.54
C VAL A 243 12.09 0.68 -13.01
N ASP A 244 12.75 -0.08 -13.87
CA ASP A 244 13.29 -1.38 -13.50
C ASP A 244 14.73 -1.56 -14.00
N ALA A 245 15.55 -2.32 -13.28
CA ALA A 245 16.93 -2.58 -13.68
C ALA A 245 17.04 -3.73 -14.70
N THR A 246 16.04 -4.61 -14.74
CA THR A 246 16.06 -5.86 -15.50
C THR A 246 15.51 -5.70 -16.92
N GLY A 247 14.66 -4.70 -17.16
CA GLY A 247 13.99 -4.49 -18.44
C GLY A 247 12.80 -5.42 -18.66
N HIS A 248 12.34 -6.11 -17.60
CA HIS A 248 11.09 -6.87 -17.60
C HIS A 248 10.07 -6.06 -16.77
N PHE A 249 8.87 -5.82 -17.31
CA PHE A 249 7.90 -4.92 -16.69
C PHE A 249 6.57 -5.56 -16.29
N LEU A 250 6.37 -6.84 -16.61
CA LEU A 250 5.15 -7.56 -16.25
C LEU A 250 5.50 -9.00 -15.85
N HIS A 251 4.77 -9.52 -14.86
CA HIS A 251 4.91 -10.90 -14.40
C HIS A 251 3.57 -11.65 -14.41
N SER A 252 3.65 -12.98 -14.50
CA SER A 252 2.52 -13.91 -14.46
C SER A 252 1.60 -13.83 -15.70
N ASN A 253 0.27 -13.71 -15.55
CA ASN A 253 -0.69 -14.05 -16.61
C ASN A 253 -1.28 -12.83 -17.34
N TRP A 254 -1.16 -12.84 -18.67
CA TRP A 254 -1.50 -11.72 -19.57
C TRP A 254 -2.13 -12.15 -20.91
N LYS A 255 -2.74 -13.35 -20.94
CA LYS A 255 -3.32 -13.96 -22.15
C LYS A 255 -4.61 -13.27 -22.58
N ASN A 256 -5.44 -12.84 -21.62
CA ASN A 256 -6.67 -12.12 -21.88
C ASN A 256 -6.48 -10.60 -21.78
N ARG A 257 -7.40 -9.85 -22.41
CA ARG A 257 -7.38 -8.38 -22.46
C ARG A 257 -8.18 -7.71 -21.33
N ASN A 258 -8.49 -8.45 -20.28
CA ASN A 258 -9.35 -7.99 -19.20
C ASN A 258 -8.55 -7.26 -18.12
N ALA A 259 -7.67 -6.35 -18.56
CA ALA A 259 -7.02 -5.33 -17.75
C ALA A 259 -6.70 -4.16 -18.69
N VAL A 260 -6.80 -2.93 -18.20
CA VAL A 260 -6.53 -1.74 -19.01
C VAL A 260 -5.16 -1.20 -18.63
N LEU A 261 -4.23 -1.15 -19.58
CA LEU A 261 -2.93 -0.51 -19.41
C LEU A 261 -2.81 0.60 -20.44
N ARG A 262 -2.62 1.84 -20.00
CA ARG A 262 -2.56 3.01 -20.89
C ARG A 262 -1.80 4.16 -20.27
N LYS A 263 -1.16 4.97 -21.12
CA LYS A 263 -0.47 6.20 -20.70
C LYS A 263 0.49 5.93 -19.55
N ASN A 264 1.20 4.82 -19.53
CA ASN A 264 2.24 4.53 -18.55
C ASN A 264 3.60 4.94 -19.12
N LEU A 265 4.60 5.15 -18.29
CA LEU A 265 5.99 5.35 -18.70
C LEU A 265 6.83 4.20 -18.17
N TYR A 266 7.54 3.51 -19.07
CA TYR A 266 8.43 2.41 -18.74
C TYR A 266 9.88 2.79 -19.05
N PHE A 267 10.78 2.45 -18.14
CA PHE A 267 12.21 2.73 -18.31
C PHE A 267 13.09 1.66 -17.69
N SER A 268 14.17 1.30 -18.39
CA SER A 268 15.22 0.46 -17.85
C SER A 268 16.61 0.84 -18.35
N ASN A 269 17.63 0.64 -17.52
CA ASN A 269 19.03 0.75 -17.93
C ASN A 269 19.56 -0.57 -18.51
N ALA A 270 18.71 -1.58 -18.67
CA ALA A 270 19.11 -2.87 -19.22
C ALA A 270 19.59 -2.71 -20.67
N SER A 271 20.77 -3.27 -20.97
CA SER A 271 21.32 -3.33 -22.32
C SER A 271 20.62 -4.34 -23.23
N ARG A 272 19.90 -5.30 -22.63
CA ARG A 272 19.05 -6.27 -23.35
C ARG A 272 17.74 -5.63 -23.79
N PRO A 273 17.09 -6.16 -24.85
CA PRO A 273 15.76 -5.74 -25.23
C PRO A 273 14.77 -5.88 -24.07
N TRP A 274 13.93 -4.86 -23.89
CA TRP A 274 12.93 -4.87 -22.83
C TRP A 274 11.74 -5.76 -23.21
N LYS A 275 11.07 -6.28 -22.20
CA LYS A 275 9.96 -7.22 -22.33
C LYS A 275 8.79 -6.87 -21.41
N TRP A 276 7.60 -7.04 -21.94
CA TRP A 276 6.33 -7.01 -21.20
C TRP A 276 5.86 -8.45 -21.15
N GLY A 277 6.12 -9.16 -20.04
CA GLY A 277 5.97 -10.61 -20.00
C GLY A 277 6.88 -11.29 -21.01
N THR A 278 6.32 -11.99 -21.99
CA THR A 278 7.09 -12.65 -23.07
C THR A 278 7.22 -11.79 -24.33
N TRP A 279 6.44 -10.72 -24.44
CA TRP A 279 6.28 -9.93 -25.67
C TRP A 279 7.33 -8.82 -25.77
N THR A 280 7.73 -8.51 -27.01
CA THR A 280 8.36 -7.23 -27.36
C THR A 280 7.34 -6.09 -27.24
N TRP A 281 7.82 -4.86 -27.29
CA TRP A 281 6.96 -3.67 -27.23
C TRP A 281 5.89 -3.66 -28.35
N ASP A 282 6.29 -3.88 -29.61
CA ASP A 282 5.35 -3.85 -30.74
C ASP A 282 4.31 -4.97 -30.65
N GLU A 283 4.70 -6.16 -30.21
CA GLU A 283 3.77 -7.26 -29.95
C GLU A 283 2.80 -6.89 -28.83
N TRP A 284 3.30 -6.31 -27.73
CA TRP A 284 2.48 -5.87 -26.59
C TRP A 284 1.43 -4.82 -27.00
N GLN A 285 1.83 -3.82 -27.78
CA GLN A 285 0.91 -2.84 -28.35
C GLN A 285 -0.04 -3.44 -29.39
N GLY A 286 0.41 -4.43 -30.17
CA GLY A 286 -0.40 -5.20 -31.10
C GLY A 286 -1.49 -6.02 -30.41
N LEU A 287 -1.25 -6.46 -29.18
CA LEU A 287 -2.27 -7.06 -28.30
C LEU A 287 -3.28 -6.03 -27.77
N GLY A 288 -3.05 -4.73 -27.98
CA GLY A 288 -3.99 -3.67 -27.65
C GLY A 288 -3.72 -2.97 -26.31
N PHE A 289 -2.65 -3.33 -25.62
CA PHE A 289 -2.22 -2.69 -24.37
C PHE A 289 -1.30 -1.51 -24.63
N ASP A 290 -1.23 -0.56 -23.70
CA ASP A 290 -0.19 0.49 -23.64
C ASP A 290 0.01 1.27 -24.95
N LYS A 291 -1.03 1.42 -25.77
CA LYS A 291 -0.94 2.12 -27.07
C LYS A 291 -0.50 3.58 -26.95
N ASP A 292 -0.87 4.21 -25.84
CA ASP A 292 -0.59 5.62 -25.54
C ASP A 292 0.52 5.76 -24.48
N SER A 293 1.25 4.69 -24.18
CA SER A 293 2.31 4.65 -23.18
C SER A 293 3.67 5.00 -23.79
N LEU A 294 4.62 5.38 -22.94
CA LEU A 294 5.91 5.94 -23.31
C LEU A 294 7.05 5.02 -22.90
N LEU A 295 8.07 4.94 -23.75
CA LEU A 295 9.39 4.40 -23.43
C LEU A 295 10.37 5.57 -23.37
N ALA A 296 10.72 6.02 -22.17
CA ALA A 296 11.57 7.20 -21.99
C ALA A 296 12.25 7.18 -20.62
N ASP A 297 13.41 7.83 -20.48
CA ASP A 297 13.98 8.11 -19.17
C ASP A 297 13.06 9.08 -18.40
N PRO A 298 12.54 8.71 -17.21
CA PRO A 298 11.69 9.60 -16.43
C PRO A 298 12.46 10.76 -15.79
N LEU A 299 13.79 10.80 -15.90
CA LEU A 299 14.64 11.83 -15.30
C LEU A 299 14.43 11.91 -13.78
N LEU A 300 14.51 10.78 -13.09
CA LEU A 300 14.48 10.76 -11.62
C LEU A 300 15.61 11.63 -11.06
N GLU A 301 15.31 12.42 -10.02
CA GLU A 301 16.33 13.21 -9.29
C GLU A 301 17.35 12.28 -8.63
N ASP A 302 16.88 11.17 -8.07
CA ASP A 302 17.71 10.16 -7.41
C ASP A 302 16.97 8.82 -7.42
N ARG A 303 17.45 7.86 -8.22
CA ARG A 303 16.84 6.51 -8.30
C ARG A 303 16.90 5.76 -6.97
N SER A 304 17.90 6.01 -6.12
CA SER A 304 18.00 5.38 -4.80
C SER A 304 16.99 5.95 -3.80
N GLN A 305 16.54 7.18 -4.05
CA GLN A 305 15.56 7.91 -3.26
C GLN A 305 14.43 8.42 -4.18
N PRO A 306 13.63 7.52 -4.77
CA PRO A 306 12.64 7.88 -5.78
C PRO A 306 11.57 8.85 -5.27
N GLN A 307 11.43 8.95 -3.94
CA GLN A 307 10.63 9.97 -3.29
C GLN A 307 11.19 11.40 -3.44
N LYS A 308 12.33 11.63 -4.09
CA LYS A 308 12.76 12.98 -4.48
C LYS A 308 12.06 13.49 -5.74
N GLY A 309 11.36 12.63 -6.46
CA GLY A 309 10.63 12.97 -7.67
C GLY A 309 11.54 13.02 -8.91
N PHE A 310 11.19 13.89 -9.85
CA PHE A 310 11.82 13.98 -11.17
C PHE A 310 12.30 15.40 -11.44
N GLN A 311 13.27 15.50 -12.35
CA GLN A 311 13.74 16.77 -12.89
C GLN A 311 12.59 17.52 -13.57
N THR A 312 12.68 18.85 -13.59
CA THR A 312 11.58 19.74 -14.01
C THR A 312 11.12 19.55 -15.46
N ASP A 313 12.01 19.09 -16.34
CA ASP A 313 11.74 18.82 -17.77
C ASP A 313 11.37 17.35 -18.06
N SER A 314 11.13 16.57 -17.00
CA SER A 314 10.76 15.16 -17.09
C SER A 314 9.55 14.91 -18.02
N PRO A 315 9.60 13.86 -18.85
CA PRO A 315 8.43 13.39 -19.62
C PRO A 315 7.25 13.00 -18.73
N VAL A 316 7.49 12.70 -17.45
CA VAL A 316 6.43 12.42 -16.48
C VAL A 316 5.50 13.63 -16.32
N TYR A 317 6.06 14.84 -16.27
CA TYR A 317 5.27 16.07 -16.20
C TYR A 317 4.76 16.49 -17.58
N ARG A 318 5.65 16.52 -18.57
CA ARG A 318 5.36 17.05 -19.91
C ARG A 318 4.37 16.19 -20.69
N ASP A 319 4.55 14.88 -20.68
CA ASP A 319 3.88 13.95 -21.61
C ASP A 319 2.86 13.06 -20.87
N LEU A 320 3.18 12.60 -19.65
CA LEU A 320 2.28 11.76 -18.84
C LEU A 320 1.20 12.57 -18.10
N GLY A 321 1.41 13.89 -17.98
CA GLY A 321 0.49 14.83 -17.36
C GLY A 321 0.46 14.77 -15.84
N TRP A 322 1.55 14.37 -15.18
CA TRP A 322 1.66 14.54 -13.73
C TRP A 322 1.83 16.02 -13.38
N TRP A 323 1.33 16.41 -12.21
CA TRP A 323 1.46 17.78 -11.74
C TRP A 323 2.71 17.91 -10.85
N PRO A 324 3.68 18.79 -11.18
CA PRO A 324 4.93 18.93 -10.42
C PRO A 324 4.69 19.25 -8.94
N ASP A 325 3.69 20.07 -8.65
CA ASP A 325 3.32 20.57 -7.32
C ASP A 325 2.52 19.57 -6.47
N ARG A 326 1.83 18.60 -7.09
CA ARG A 326 1.10 17.55 -6.35
C ARG A 326 1.92 16.29 -6.10
N PHE A 327 2.92 16.07 -6.95
CA PHE A 327 3.70 14.84 -6.98
C PHE A 327 5.11 14.98 -6.40
N GLN A 328 5.56 16.19 -6.05
CA GLN A 328 6.71 16.31 -5.17
C GLN A 328 6.35 15.61 -3.86
N PRO A 329 6.94 14.44 -3.55
CA PRO A 329 6.84 13.89 -2.24
C PRO A 329 7.49 14.97 -1.41
N ASN A 330 6.74 15.56 -0.48
CA ASN A 330 7.36 16.48 0.44
C ASN A 330 8.62 15.76 0.96
N PRO A 331 9.78 16.47 1.05
CA PRO A 331 11.02 15.87 1.52
C PRO A 331 10.73 15.05 2.77
N ILE A 332 11.48 13.96 2.99
CA ILE A 332 11.31 12.94 4.05
C ILE A 332 10.86 13.53 5.41
N SER A 333 11.14 14.82 5.69
CA SER A 333 10.56 15.60 6.78
C SER A 333 9.02 15.60 6.91
N ASN A 334 8.23 15.31 5.85
CA ASN A 334 6.75 15.40 5.92
C ASN A 334 6.01 14.10 5.56
N VAL A 335 6.68 12.95 5.48
CA VAL A 335 6.02 11.63 5.37
C VAL A 335 6.36 10.83 6.62
N GLY A 336 5.36 10.25 7.28
CA GLY A 336 5.51 9.68 8.61
C GLY A 336 5.37 10.73 9.75
N PRO A 337 5.56 10.31 11.01
CA PRO A 337 5.31 11.13 12.17
C PRO A 337 6.31 12.28 12.25
N ARG A 338 5.78 13.50 12.19
CA ARG A 338 6.56 14.73 12.29
C ARG A 338 7.27 14.76 13.66
N PRO A 339 8.53 15.23 13.75
CA PRO A 339 9.13 15.50 15.05
C PRO A 339 8.21 16.46 15.80
N LEU A 340 7.68 16.02 16.94
CA LEU A 340 6.94 16.88 17.86
C LEU A 340 7.90 18.03 18.23
N PHE A 341 7.57 19.25 17.83
CA PHE A 341 8.21 20.43 18.40
C PHE A 341 7.88 20.41 19.89
N VAL A 342 8.83 19.96 20.70
CA VAL A 342 8.82 20.20 22.14
C VAL A 342 8.99 21.71 22.27
N VAL A 343 7.89 22.43 22.50
CA VAL A 343 7.97 23.78 23.04
C VAL A 343 8.68 23.61 24.39
N PRO A 344 9.88 24.20 24.59
CA PRO A 344 10.51 24.17 25.89
C PRO A 344 9.50 24.73 26.90
N ALA A 345 9.32 24.06 28.03
CA ALA A 345 8.56 24.63 29.13
C ALA A 345 9.14 26.02 29.40
N SER A 346 8.33 27.05 29.25
CA SER A 346 8.71 28.41 29.59
C SER A 346 9.16 28.44 31.04
N GLU A 347 10.38 28.92 31.29
CA GLU A 347 10.83 29.31 32.62
C GLU A 347 10.00 30.48 33.18
#